data_AF-A0A1G0JCU7-F1
#
_entry.id   AF-A0A1G0JCU7-F1
#
_cell.length_a   1.000
_cell.length_b   1.000
_cell.length_c   1.000
_cell.angle_alpha   90.00
_cell.angle_beta   90.00
_cell.angle_gamma   90.00
#
_symmetry.space_group_name_H-M   'P 1'
#
loop_
_entity.id
_entity.type
_entity.pdbx_description
1 polymer ?
#
loop_
_entity_poly.entity_id
_entity_poly.type
_entity_poly.pdbx_seq_one_letter_code
_entity_poly.pdbx_strand_id
1 'polypeptide(L)'
;MKKTSLHGTIFASLLVLASGSLTAQDLTLFEPVATDGQVERPDNLQGREQRNLPSSPSFTLVGTSRIGGKHRATLVSSSGEIVTVATTPGSAQEIPDHPGFRVTEIGSRRVVNTNPSDTPCIAAADKGVSCDANGASQLTLATAAPVPVAEPVAVAGNNGAPVNGDPAAQAANGDVAPDNPFAAALRAAAANEANNNGQPQNAAAAERFQPRRIGPDEVPPGMRVVRTPFGDRLVEL
;
A
#
# COMPACT_ATOMS: atom_id res chain seq x y z
N MET A 1 62.55 17.92 -57.94
CA MET A 1 64.00 17.67 -57.71
C MET A 1 64.23 17.88 -56.21
N LYS A 2 64.68 16.89 -55.41
CA LYS A 2 66.10 16.48 -55.15
C LYS A 2 66.96 17.69 -54.73
N LYS A 3 67.65 17.77 -53.57
CA LYS A 3 68.20 16.82 -52.54
C LYS A 3 68.07 17.50 -51.14
N THR A 4 67.84 16.89 -49.96
CA THR A 4 68.55 15.85 -49.15
C THR A 4 70.00 16.15 -48.71
N SER A 5 70.18 16.46 -47.42
CA SER A 5 71.34 16.13 -46.55
C SER A 5 70.82 16.10 -45.08
N LEU A 6 71.00 15.12 -44.18
CA LEU A 6 72.10 14.17 -43.87
C LEU A 6 73.25 14.90 -43.14
N HIS A 7 73.75 14.57 -41.93
CA HIS A 7 73.66 13.41 -40.99
C HIS A 7 73.54 13.89 -39.51
N GLY A 8 73.28 12.99 -38.54
CA GLY A 8 73.23 13.36 -37.11
C GLY A 8 73.01 12.22 -36.07
N THR A 9 73.71 11.10 -36.22
CA THR A 9 73.79 10.00 -35.22
C THR A 9 74.59 10.40 -33.97
N ILE A 10 74.39 9.87 -32.74
CA ILE A 10 73.55 8.78 -32.18
C ILE A 10 73.42 9.02 -30.65
N PHE A 11 72.33 8.60 -29.97
CA PHE A 11 72.40 7.90 -28.66
C PHE A 11 71.06 7.28 -28.24
N ALA A 12 71.08 5.99 -27.88
CA ALA A 12 69.92 5.27 -27.36
C ALA A 12 69.91 5.29 -25.83
N SER A 13 68.85 5.83 -25.23
CA SER A 13 68.61 5.72 -23.78
C SER A 13 67.52 4.68 -23.51
N LEU A 14 67.96 3.45 -23.26
CA LEU A 14 67.10 2.33 -22.88
C LEU A 14 66.72 2.48 -21.39
N LEU A 15 65.58 3.11 -21.09
CA LEU A 15 65.12 3.25 -19.71
C LEU A 15 64.47 1.93 -19.23
N VAL A 16 65.27 1.10 -18.54
CA VAL A 16 64.81 -0.17 -17.98
C VAL A 16 63.84 0.09 -16.82
N LEU A 17 62.60 -0.41 -16.95
CA LEU A 17 61.66 -0.47 -15.82
C LEU A 17 62.09 -1.57 -14.85
N ALA A 18 62.73 -1.19 -13.75
CA ALA A 18 62.95 -2.08 -12.62
C ALA A 18 61.71 -2.08 -11.70
N SER A 19 60.74 -2.94 -11.99
CA SER A 19 59.59 -3.18 -11.12
C SER A 19 60.02 -3.92 -9.85
N GLY A 20 60.41 -3.17 -8.83
CA GLY A 20 60.71 -3.71 -7.50
C GLY A 20 59.44 -4.18 -6.80
N SER A 21 59.18 -5.49 -6.80
CA SER A 21 58.12 -6.09 -5.99
C SER A 21 58.45 -5.99 -4.50
N LEU A 22 57.93 -4.95 -3.84
CA LEU A 22 57.88 -4.87 -2.38
C LEU A 22 56.92 -5.95 -1.86
N THR A 23 57.48 -7.11 -1.51
CA THR A 23 56.73 -8.15 -0.78
C THR A 23 56.43 -7.65 0.63
N ALA A 24 55.24 -7.09 0.81
CA ALA A 24 54.71 -6.82 2.14
C ALA A 24 54.70 -8.14 2.94
N GLN A 25 55.38 -8.15 4.09
CA GLN A 25 55.36 -9.31 4.98
C GLN A 25 54.02 -9.33 5.70
N ASP A 26 53.20 -10.33 5.37
CA ASP A 26 51.88 -10.51 5.96
C ASP A 26 52.03 -11.08 7.38
N LEU A 27 51.89 -10.21 8.38
CA LEU A 27 51.96 -10.58 9.79
C LEU A 27 50.63 -11.16 10.25
N THR A 28 50.38 -12.44 9.92
CA THR A 28 49.22 -13.21 10.39
C THR A 28 49.37 -13.54 11.87
N LEU A 29 49.19 -12.53 12.74
CA LEU A 29 49.34 -12.66 14.20
C LEU A 29 48.16 -13.37 14.89
N PHE A 30 47.17 -13.82 14.11
CA PHE A 30 45.98 -14.53 14.59
C PHE A 30 45.73 -15.76 13.72
N GLU A 31 45.69 -16.92 14.35
CA GLU A 31 45.35 -18.19 13.72
C GLU A 31 43.85 -18.23 13.41
N PRO A 32 43.43 -18.56 12.16
CA PRO A 32 42.02 -18.69 11.84
C PRO A 32 41.44 -19.95 12.52
N VAL A 33 40.45 -19.76 13.39
CA VAL A 33 39.70 -20.86 14.01
C VAL A 33 39.03 -21.67 12.90
N ALA A 34 39.32 -22.97 12.83
CA ALA A 34 38.72 -23.87 11.87
C ALA A 34 37.21 -23.99 12.10
N THR A 35 36.43 -23.46 11.17
CA THR A 35 34.99 -23.75 11.04
C THR A 35 34.83 -24.83 9.98
N ASP A 36 34.53 -26.06 10.42
CA ASP A 36 34.19 -27.16 9.52
C ASP A 36 32.87 -26.87 8.80
N GLY A 37 32.98 -26.43 7.55
CA GLY A 37 31.85 -26.08 6.70
C GLY A 37 32.32 -25.54 5.36
N GLN A 38 32.33 -26.40 4.34
CA GLN A 38 32.61 -25.98 2.97
C GLN A 38 31.55 -24.99 2.48
N VAL A 39 31.93 -23.71 2.39
CA VAL A 39 31.20 -22.69 1.62
C VAL A 39 32.22 -21.95 0.77
N GLU A 40 31.99 -21.94 -0.54
CA GLU A 40 32.82 -21.21 -1.50
C GLU A 40 32.84 -19.72 -1.15
N ARG A 41 34.03 -19.14 -1.10
CA ARG A 41 34.26 -17.79 -0.59
C ARG A 41 34.30 -16.78 -1.75
N PRO A 42 33.28 -15.93 -1.95
CA PRO A 42 33.39 -14.81 -2.89
C PRO A 42 34.30 -13.71 -2.32
N ASP A 43 34.83 -12.87 -3.22
CA ASP A 43 35.84 -11.84 -2.91
C ASP A 43 35.46 -10.90 -1.76
N ASN A 44 36.28 -10.91 -0.71
CA ASN A 44 36.11 -10.05 0.47
C ASN A 44 36.65 -8.62 0.25
N LEU A 45 36.36 -8.04 -0.91
CA LEU A 45 36.57 -6.62 -1.22
C LEU A 45 35.28 -5.79 -1.00
N GLN A 46 34.10 -6.41 -1.10
CA GLN A 46 32.80 -5.73 -0.98
C GLN A 46 32.47 -5.22 0.44
N GLY A 47 33.09 -5.80 1.48
CA GLY A 47 32.75 -5.50 2.88
C GLY A 47 33.12 -4.08 3.36
N ARG A 48 33.90 -3.31 2.58
CA ARG A 48 34.30 -1.94 2.95
C ARG A 48 33.39 -0.87 2.36
N GLU A 49 32.85 -1.07 1.16
CA GLU A 49 31.95 -0.12 0.50
C GLU A 49 30.53 -0.15 1.08
N GLN A 50 30.06 -1.32 1.51
CA GLN A 50 28.73 -1.51 2.13
C GLN A 50 28.49 -0.65 3.39
N ARG A 51 29.54 -0.15 4.06
CA ARG A 51 29.41 0.57 5.34
C ARG A 51 28.85 2.00 5.22
N ASN A 52 28.81 2.57 4.02
CA ASN A 52 28.30 3.93 3.76
C ASN A 52 27.04 3.97 2.89
N LEU A 53 26.46 2.84 2.50
CA LEU A 53 25.19 2.83 1.78
C LEU A 53 24.02 3.19 2.73
N PRO A 54 22.96 3.87 2.25
CA PRO A 54 21.73 4.00 3.00
C PRO A 54 21.18 2.60 3.35
N SER A 55 20.66 2.43 4.55
CA SER A 55 20.07 1.16 5.01
C SER A 55 18.59 1.00 4.63
N SER A 56 18.00 2.01 3.98
CA SER A 56 16.59 2.08 3.63
C SER A 56 16.39 2.50 2.16
N PRO A 57 15.31 2.06 1.50
CA PRO A 57 14.99 2.47 0.14
C PRO A 57 14.64 3.96 0.08
N SER A 58 15.03 4.63 -1.01
CA SER A 58 14.72 6.06 -1.21
C SER A 58 13.22 6.35 -1.27
N PHE A 59 12.41 5.40 -1.74
CA PHE A 59 10.95 5.49 -1.83
C PHE A 59 10.27 4.16 -1.51
N THR A 60 9.02 4.25 -1.03
CA THR A 60 8.10 3.13 -0.80
C THR A 60 6.72 3.48 -1.38
N LEU A 61 5.94 2.48 -1.80
CA LEU A 61 4.66 2.71 -2.49
C LEU A 61 3.47 2.65 -1.53
N VAL A 62 2.75 3.76 -1.39
CA VAL A 62 1.51 3.84 -0.58
C VAL A 62 0.28 3.50 -1.43
N GLY A 63 0.21 3.97 -2.68
CA GLY A 63 -0.97 3.78 -3.50
C GLY A 63 -0.80 4.15 -4.97
N THR A 64 -1.66 3.59 -5.80
CA THR A 64 -1.76 3.88 -7.24
C THR A 64 -3.21 4.16 -7.61
N SER A 65 -3.46 5.19 -8.41
CA SER A 65 -4.79 5.53 -8.92
C SER A 65 -4.75 5.78 -10.43
N ARG A 66 -5.82 5.40 -11.14
CA ARG A 66 -5.99 5.60 -12.56
C ARG A 66 -7.36 6.21 -12.82
N ILE A 67 -7.38 7.38 -13.47
CA ILE A 67 -8.62 8.07 -13.86
C ILE A 67 -8.53 8.38 -15.35
N GLY A 68 -9.26 7.60 -16.16
CA GLY A 68 -9.13 7.60 -17.61
C GLY A 68 -7.73 7.17 -18.06
N GLY A 69 -7.05 8.05 -18.81
CA GLY A 69 -5.66 7.87 -19.24
C GLY A 69 -4.61 8.32 -18.22
N LYS A 70 -4.99 9.09 -17.20
CA LYS A 70 -4.04 9.66 -16.21
C LYS A 70 -3.77 8.65 -15.11
N HIS A 71 -2.49 8.36 -14.87
CA HIS A 71 -2.03 7.50 -13.79
C HIS A 71 -1.38 8.36 -12.71
N ARG A 72 -1.57 7.98 -11.44
CA ARG A 72 -0.99 8.63 -10.27
C ARG A 72 -0.44 7.59 -9.31
N ALA A 73 0.73 7.87 -8.75
CA ALA A 73 1.35 7.11 -7.68
C ALA A 73 1.57 8.04 -6.49
N THR A 74 1.29 7.55 -5.29
CA THR A 74 1.64 8.20 -4.04
C THR A 74 2.73 7.38 -3.37
N LEU A 75 3.88 8.01 -3.16
CA LEU A 75 5.10 7.42 -2.62
C LEU A 75 5.42 8.08 -1.28
N VAL A 76 6.07 7.34 -0.40
CA VAL A 76 6.73 7.88 0.81
C VAL A 76 8.22 7.79 0.61
N SER A 77 8.93 8.91 0.74
CA SER A 77 10.39 8.98 0.66
C SER A 77 11.05 8.43 1.92
N SER A 78 12.37 8.25 1.89
CA SER A 78 13.17 7.85 3.05
C SER A 78 13.15 8.88 4.20
N SER A 79 12.79 10.14 3.94
CA SER A 79 12.56 11.17 4.98
C SER A 79 11.17 11.09 5.62
N GLY A 80 10.27 10.26 5.09
CA GLY A 80 8.86 10.18 5.50
C GLY A 80 7.93 11.14 4.77
N GLU A 81 8.45 11.91 3.80
CA GLU A 81 7.64 12.84 2.99
C GLU A 81 6.74 12.08 2.00
N ILE A 82 5.48 12.53 1.87
CA ILE A 82 4.51 11.96 0.94
C ILE A 82 4.52 12.75 -0.37
N VAL A 83 5.02 12.14 -1.44
CA VAL A 83 5.05 12.74 -2.78
C VAL A 83 4.04 12.04 -3.71
N THR A 84 3.34 12.81 -4.54
CA THR A 84 2.41 12.27 -5.55
C THR A 84 2.88 12.61 -6.96
N VAL A 85 3.13 11.58 -7.76
CA VAL A 85 3.63 11.67 -9.13
C VAL A 85 2.51 11.29 -10.10
N ALA A 86 2.29 12.10 -11.13
CA ALA A 86 1.30 11.83 -12.17
C ALA A 86 1.99 11.56 -13.52
N THR A 87 1.60 10.49 -14.22
CA THR A 87 2.14 10.16 -15.55
C THR A 87 1.02 9.80 -16.53
N THR A 88 1.39 9.79 -17.82
CA THR A 88 0.63 9.15 -18.89
C THR A 88 1.37 7.86 -19.29
N PRO A 89 0.69 6.77 -19.71
CA PRO A 89 1.38 5.56 -20.17
C PRO A 89 2.45 5.85 -21.22
N GLY A 90 3.64 5.28 -21.06
CA GLY A 90 4.79 5.51 -21.93
C GLY A 90 5.55 6.83 -21.70
N SER A 91 5.17 7.64 -20.70
CA SER A 91 5.93 8.84 -20.29
C SER A 91 6.61 8.64 -18.94
N ALA A 92 7.88 9.06 -18.85
CA ALA A 92 8.63 9.11 -17.62
C ALA A 92 8.52 10.50 -16.98
N GLN A 93 8.24 10.56 -15.68
CA GLN A 93 8.05 11.80 -14.94
C GLN A 93 9.04 11.88 -13.78
N GLU A 94 9.69 13.03 -13.62
CA GLU A 94 10.56 13.32 -12.48
C GLU A 94 9.73 13.45 -11.20
N ILE A 95 10.25 12.89 -10.11
CA ILE A 95 9.62 13.01 -8.79
C ILE A 95 9.86 14.44 -8.28
N PRO A 96 8.81 15.19 -7.87
CA PRO A 96 8.95 16.51 -7.27
C PRO A 96 9.98 16.52 -6.13
N ASP A 97 10.80 17.56 -6.10
CA ASP A 97 11.82 17.84 -5.07
C ASP A 97 12.88 16.73 -4.85
N HIS A 98 12.91 15.73 -5.75
CA HIS A 98 13.82 14.59 -5.72
C HIS A 98 14.52 14.43 -7.10
N PRO A 99 15.52 15.28 -7.40
CA PRO A 99 16.13 15.35 -8.73
C PRO A 99 16.78 14.03 -9.15
N GLY A 100 16.65 13.69 -10.43
CA GLY A 100 17.20 12.46 -11.01
C GLY A 100 16.37 11.19 -10.77
N PHE A 101 15.50 11.16 -9.76
CA PHE A 101 14.52 10.08 -9.61
C PHE A 101 13.37 10.28 -10.60
N ARG A 102 13.05 9.25 -11.39
CA ARG A 102 11.98 9.32 -12.40
C ARG A 102 11.09 8.10 -12.35
N VAL A 103 9.78 8.30 -12.21
CA VAL A 103 8.78 7.24 -12.38
C VAL A 103 8.61 6.97 -13.87
N THR A 104 8.90 5.75 -14.29
CA THR A 104 8.80 5.29 -15.70
C THR A 104 7.52 4.51 -15.98
N GLU A 105 6.98 3.80 -14.97
CA GLU A 105 5.77 2.99 -15.09
C GLU A 105 4.91 3.12 -13.82
N ILE A 106 3.59 3.29 -13.99
CA ILE A 106 2.60 3.15 -12.92
C ILE A 106 1.58 2.09 -13.36
N GLY A 107 1.67 0.91 -12.75
CA GLY A 107 0.74 -0.18 -12.92
C GLY A 107 -0.24 -0.31 -11.75
N SER A 108 -1.09 -1.33 -11.79
CA SER A 108 -1.95 -1.68 -10.65
C SER A 108 -1.10 -2.18 -9.48
N ARG A 109 -1.02 -1.39 -8.40
CA ARG A 109 -0.24 -1.70 -7.18
C ARG A 109 1.28 -1.83 -7.38
N ARG A 110 1.82 -1.40 -8.53
CA ARG A 110 3.25 -1.44 -8.88
C ARG A 110 3.67 -0.10 -9.47
N VAL A 111 4.86 0.37 -9.10
CA VAL A 111 5.51 1.54 -9.69
C VAL A 111 6.95 1.18 -10.00
N VAL A 112 7.45 1.57 -11.17
CA VAL A 112 8.88 1.46 -11.50
C VAL A 112 9.45 2.87 -11.52
N ASN A 113 10.54 3.09 -10.80
CA ASN A 113 11.30 4.33 -10.88
C ASN A 113 12.79 4.05 -11.10
N THR A 114 13.40 4.83 -12.00
CA THR A 114 14.85 4.88 -12.13
C THR A 114 15.42 5.75 -11.01
N ASN A 115 16.57 5.33 -10.47
CA ASN A 115 17.33 6.07 -9.48
C ASN A 115 18.46 6.87 -10.19
N PRO A 116 18.96 7.98 -9.62
CA PRO A 116 20.13 8.68 -10.14
C PRO A 116 21.42 7.85 -9.95
N SER A 117 22.46 8.16 -10.71
CA SER A 117 23.71 7.37 -10.77
C SER A 117 24.53 7.34 -9.47
N ASP A 118 24.26 8.27 -8.55
CA ASP A 118 24.89 8.37 -7.22
C ASP A 118 24.13 7.60 -6.13
N THR A 119 22.87 7.21 -6.39
CA THR A 119 22.01 6.53 -5.41
C THR A 119 21.65 5.12 -5.87
N PRO A 120 22.27 4.07 -5.30
CA PRO A 120 21.95 2.70 -5.66
C PRO A 120 20.54 2.30 -5.21
N CYS A 121 19.92 1.37 -5.93
CA CYS A 121 18.69 0.74 -5.46
C CYS A 121 18.99 -0.13 -4.23
N ILE A 122 18.16 0.00 -3.20
CA ILE A 122 18.22 -0.79 -1.96
C ILE A 122 16.91 -1.58 -1.85
N ALA A 123 17.00 -2.90 -1.87
CA ALA A 123 15.84 -3.78 -1.75
C ALA A 123 15.36 -3.85 -0.29
N ALA A 124 14.04 -3.77 -0.10
CA ALA A 124 13.37 -3.87 1.19
C ALA A 124 12.01 -4.56 0.98
N ALA A 125 12.01 -5.89 1.03
CA ALA A 125 10.84 -6.71 0.71
C ALA A 125 9.65 -6.46 1.66
N ASP A 126 9.93 -6.15 2.94
CA ASP A 126 8.95 -5.74 3.95
C ASP A 126 8.27 -4.39 3.61
N LYS A 127 8.96 -3.54 2.85
CA LYS A 127 8.44 -2.27 2.30
C LYS A 127 7.96 -2.40 0.85
N GLY A 128 7.95 -3.61 0.28
CA GLY A 128 7.54 -3.87 -1.09
C GLY A 128 8.52 -3.35 -2.16
N VAL A 129 9.78 -3.07 -1.78
CA VAL A 129 10.82 -2.55 -2.69
C VAL A 129 11.73 -3.67 -3.15
N SER A 130 11.90 -3.79 -4.46
CA SER A 130 12.84 -4.72 -5.11
C SER A 130 13.65 -3.99 -6.18
N CYS A 131 14.85 -4.49 -6.48
CA CYS A 131 15.75 -3.87 -7.46
C CYS A 131 15.80 -4.72 -8.73
N ASP A 132 15.78 -4.07 -9.89
CA ASP A 132 16.03 -4.74 -11.17
C ASP A 132 17.54 -4.79 -11.52
N ALA A 133 17.87 -5.51 -12.59
CA ALA A 133 19.25 -5.66 -13.05
C ALA A 133 19.90 -4.35 -13.58
N ASN A 134 19.10 -3.31 -13.81
CA ASN A 134 19.56 -1.99 -14.25
C ASN A 134 19.72 -1.01 -13.07
N GLY A 135 19.47 -1.45 -11.84
CA GLY A 135 19.47 -0.59 -10.65
C GLY A 135 18.23 0.30 -10.53
N ALA A 136 17.14 0.02 -11.26
CA ALA A 136 15.86 0.67 -11.06
C ALA A 136 15.07 0.02 -9.90
N SER A 137 14.35 0.85 -9.16
CA SER A 137 13.52 0.43 -8.03
C SER A 137 12.13 0.03 -8.54
N GLN A 138 11.72 -1.19 -8.23
CA GLN A 138 10.37 -1.70 -8.42
C GLN A 138 9.64 -1.69 -7.08
N LEU A 139 8.71 -0.75 -6.94
CA LEU A 139 7.92 -0.52 -5.74
C LEU A 139 6.57 -1.24 -5.89
N THR A 140 6.15 -1.96 -4.86
CA THR A 140 4.86 -2.66 -4.80
C THR A 140 4.14 -2.33 -3.49
N LEU A 141 2.81 -2.34 -3.46
CA LEU A 141 2.09 -2.13 -2.19
C LEU A 141 2.34 -3.31 -1.25
N ALA A 142 3.18 -3.08 -0.23
CA ALA A 142 3.39 -3.98 0.88
C ALA A 142 2.10 -4.14 1.69
N THR A 143 1.41 -5.26 1.49
CA THR A 143 0.32 -5.68 2.37
C THR A 143 0.89 -6.39 3.59
N ALA A 144 0.49 -5.94 4.78
CA ALA A 144 0.68 -6.71 6.00
C ALA A 144 0.03 -8.10 5.88
N ALA A 145 0.54 -9.07 6.63
CA ALA A 145 -0.11 -10.37 6.75
C ALA A 145 -1.56 -10.19 7.27
N PRO A 146 -2.54 -10.95 6.74
CA PRO A 146 -3.89 -10.93 7.28
C PRO A 146 -3.90 -11.23 8.78
N VAL A 147 -4.63 -10.43 9.56
CA VAL A 147 -4.85 -10.73 10.98
C VAL A 147 -5.61 -12.05 11.06
N PRO A 148 -5.13 -13.05 11.82
CA PRO A 148 -5.85 -14.31 11.96
C PRO A 148 -7.22 -14.06 12.58
N VAL A 149 -8.27 -14.55 11.93
CA VAL A 149 -9.60 -14.59 12.52
C VAL A 149 -9.52 -15.56 13.68
N ALA A 150 -9.83 -15.11 14.90
CA ALA A 150 -9.95 -16.01 16.04
C ALA A 150 -11.00 -17.07 15.72
N GLU A 151 -10.64 -18.35 15.83
CA GLU A 151 -11.56 -19.43 15.57
C GLU A 151 -12.79 -19.28 16.47
N PRO A 152 -14.03 -19.41 15.94
CA PRO A 152 -15.22 -19.29 16.75
C PRO A 152 -15.17 -20.39 17.80
N VAL A 153 -15.09 -20.00 19.08
CA VAL A 153 -15.16 -20.94 20.20
C VAL A 153 -16.46 -21.70 20.05
N ALA A 154 -16.35 -22.99 19.71
CA ALA A 154 -17.49 -23.87 19.58
C ALA A 154 -18.09 -24.05 20.98
N VAL A 155 -19.08 -23.22 21.31
CA VAL A 155 -19.93 -23.42 22.49
C VAL A 155 -20.59 -24.78 22.30
N ALA A 156 -20.11 -25.78 23.05
CA ALA A 156 -20.61 -27.13 22.98
C ALA A 156 -22.07 -27.15 23.44
N GLY A 157 -22.98 -27.04 22.47
CA GLY A 157 -24.41 -27.09 22.70
C GLY A 157 -24.81 -28.48 23.17
N ASN A 158 -24.89 -28.66 24.48
CA ASN A 158 -25.63 -29.79 25.05
C ASN A 158 -27.08 -29.66 24.60
N ASN A 159 -27.59 -30.73 23.98
CA ASN A 159 -28.83 -30.73 23.22
C ASN A 159 -30.03 -30.21 24.04
N GLY A 160 -30.86 -29.41 23.39
CA GLY A 160 -31.99 -28.75 24.05
C GLY A 160 -33.07 -29.71 24.54
N ALA A 161 -33.52 -29.47 25.78
CA ALA A 161 -34.85 -29.80 26.26
C ALA A 161 -35.45 -28.53 26.88
N PRO A 162 -36.73 -28.19 26.62
CA PRO A 162 -37.29 -26.92 27.07
C PRO A 162 -37.64 -26.98 28.57
N VAL A 163 -36.90 -26.24 29.39
CA VAL A 163 -37.26 -26.01 30.80
C VAL A 163 -37.83 -24.60 30.92
N ASN A 164 -39.16 -24.51 31.01
CA ASN A 164 -39.81 -23.34 31.57
C ASN A 164 -39.53 -23.32 33.08
N GLY A 165 -38.91 -22.26 33.59
CA GLY A 165 -38.59 -22.11 35.01
C GLY A 165 -37.94 -20.76 35.32
N ASP A 166 -38.30 -20.17 36.45
CA ASP A 166 -38.01 -18.78 36.83
C ASP A 166 -36.51 -18.44 37.05
N PRO A 167 -36.12 -17.15 36.94
CA PRO A 167 -34.74 -16.72 37.06
C PRO A 167 -34.30 -16.53 38.52
N ALA A 168 -33.80 -17.58 39.17
CA ALA A 168 -33.12 -17.47 40.47
C ALA A 168 -31.99 -18.49 40.63
N ALA A 169 -30.75 -17.99 40.75
CA ALA A 169 -29.49 -18.74 40.72
C ALA A 169 -29.18 -19.42 39.36
N GLN A 170 -27.92 -19.67 38.97
CA GLN A 170 -26.65 -19.59 39.71
C GLN A 170 -25.67 -18.58 39.09
N ALA A 171 -24.94 -17.88 39.97
CA ALA A 171 -23.65 -17.29 39.66
C ALA A 171 -22.57 -18.07 40.40
N ALA A 172 -21.73 -18.83 39.69
CA ALA A 172 -20.50 -19.43 40.21
C ALA A 172 -19.61 -19.98 39.07
N ASN A 173 -18.78 -19.11 38.50
CA ASN A 173 -17.35 -19.29 38.14
C ASN A 173 -16.96 -18.36 36.99
N GLY A 174 -15.79 -17.75 37.10
CA GLY A 174 -15.37 -16.66 36.23
C GLY A 174 -14.81 -17.13 34.90
N ASP A 175 -15.51 -16.80 33.83
CA ASP A 175 -14.93 -15.99 32.75
C ASP A 175 -16.09 -15.26 32.05
N VAL A 176 -16.33 -14.01 32.46
CA VAL A 176 -17.34 -13.17 31.81
C VAL A 176 -16.73 -12.68 30.50
N ALA A 177 -16.90 -13.49 29.44
CA ALA A 177 -16.65 -13.04 28.08
C ALA A 177 -17.38 -11.70 27.90
N PRO A 178 -16.69 -10.61 27.51
CA PRO A 178 -17.31 -9.29 27.48
C PRO A 178 -18.48 -9.32 26.52
N ASP A 179 -19.67 -8.97 27.02
CA ASP A 179 -20.89 -8.87 26.21
C ASP A 179 -20.57 -8.06 24.96
N ASN A 180 -20.79 -8.67 23.79
CA ASN A 180 -20.52 -8.00 22.51
C ASN A 180 -21.26 -6.66 22.50
N PRO A 181 -20.58 -5.51 22.28
CA PRO A 181 -21.20 -4.19 22.39
C PRO A 181 -22.36 -3.98 21.40
N PHE A 182 -22.42 -4.80 20.34
CA PHE A 182 -23.50 -4.81 19.36
C PHE A 182 -24.61 -5.85 19.67
N ALA A 183 -24.47 -6.70 20.69
CA ALA A 183 -25.47 -7.73 21.05
C ALA A 183 -26.83 -7.14 21.44
N ALA A 184 -26.87 -5.91 21.98
CA ALA A 184 -28.12 -5.20 22.21
C ALA A 184 -28.78 -4.78 20.88
N ALA A 185 -28.01 -4.24 19.93
CA ALA A 185 -28.49 -3.84 18.62
C ALA A 185 -28.96 -5.03 17.77
N LEU A 186 -28.21 -6.14 17.78
CA LEU A 186 -28.58 -7.38 17.08
C LEU A 186 -29.87 -8.00 17.62
N ARG A 187 -30.05 -8.02 18.96
CA ARG A 187 -31.31 -8.44 19.58
C ARG A 187 -32.49 -7.52 19.23
N ALA A 188 -32.27 -6.21 19.21
CA ALA A 188 -33.29 -5.24 18.80
C ALA A 188 -33.69 -5.41 17.32
N ALA A 189 -32.72 -5.63 16.42
CA ALA A 189 -32.98 -5.92 15.02
C ALA A 189 -33.80 -7.20 14.83
N ALA A 190 -33.39 -8.31 15.45
CA ALA A 190 -34.11 -9.58 15.38
C ALA A 190 -35.54 -9.50 15.96
N ALA A 191 -35.74 -8.76 17.06
CA ALA A 191 -37.06 -8.50 17.62
C ALA A 191 -37.95 -7.65 16.69
N ASN A 192 -37.37 -6.66 16.01
CA ASN A 192 -38.08 -5.85 15.02
C ASN A 192 -38.47 -6.68 13.78
N GLU A 193 -37.59 -7.55 13.28
CA GLU A 193 -37.89 -8.45 12.16
C GLU A 193 -39.00 -9.45 12.53
N ALA A 194 -38.95 -10.03 13.72
CA ALA A 194 -40.00 -10.93 14.22
C ALA A 194 -41.37 -10.23 14.32
N ASN A 195 -41.41 -8.98 14.81
CA ASN A 195 -42.65 -8.20 14.91
C ASN A 195 -43.20 -7.74 13.55
N ASN A 196 -42.33 -7.42 12.59
CA ASN A 196 -42.75 -6.96 11.25
C ASN A 196 -43.38 -8.07 10.38
N ASN A 197 -43.14 -9.35 10.69
CA ASN A 197 -43.74 -10.47 9.96
C ASN A 197 -45.24 -10.71 10.28
N GLY A 198 -45.82 -9.98 11.24
CA GLY A 198 -47.19 -10.23 11.73
C GLY A 198 -48.18 -9.06 11.68
N GLN A 199 -47.77 -7.84 11.29
CA GLN A 199 -48.64 -6.66 11.32
C GLN A 199 -49.01 -6.15 9.91
N PRO A 200 -50.31 -5.87 9.63
CA PRO A 200 -50.70 -5.21 8.39
C PRO A 200 -50.10 -3.80 8.34
N GLN A 201 -49.75 -3.37 7.12
CA GLN A 201 -48.85 -2.23 6.81
C GLN A 201 -49.38 -0.81 7.17
N ASN A 202 -50.32 -0.70 8.11
CA ASN A 202 -51.10 0.50 8.39
C ASN A 202 -50.48 1.42 9.46
N ALA A 203 -49.67 0.89 10.39
CA ALA A 203 -49.04 1.72 11.44
C ALA A 203 -47.90 2.59 10.86
N ALA A 204 -46.98 1.99 10.10
CA ALA A 204 -45.86 2.70 9.45
C ALA A 204 -46.29 3.59 8.25
N ALA A 205 -47.58 3.65 7.93
CA ALA A 205 -48.13 4.55 6.91
C ALA A 205 -48.56 5.91 7.48
N ALA A 206 -48.77 6.02 8.80
CA ALA A 206 -49.19 7.26 9.46
C ALA A 206 -48.06 8.30 9.58
N GLU A 207 -46.80 7.84 9.67
CA GLU A 207 -45.61 8.71 9.75
C GLU A 207 -45.00 9.04 8.36
N ARG A 208 -45.52 8.46 7.28
CA ARG A 208 -45.07 8.75 5.92
C ARG A 208 -45.75 10.00 5.40
N PHE A 209 -45.01 10.84 4.69
CA PHE A 209 -45.53 12.04 4.03
C PHE A 209 -46.72 11.68 3.12
N GLN A 210 -47.91 12.17 3.47
CA GLN A 210 -49.12 12.01 2.65
C GLN A 210 -49.28 13.25 1.76
N PRO A 211 -49.14 13.14 0.42
CA PRO A 211 -49.25 14.27 -0.48
C PRO A 211 -50.66 14.87 -0.43
N ARG A 212 -50.78 16.18 -0.13
CA ARG A 212 -52.07 16.87 -0.13
C ARG A 212 -52.71 16.80 -1.52
N ARG A 213 -53.96 16.36 -1.59
CA ARG A 213 -54.80 16.37 -2.80
C ARG A 213 -55.84 17.46 -2.67
N ILE A 214 -56.05 18.21 -3.75
CA ILE A 214 -57.02 19.31 -3.81
C ILE A 214 -58.26 18.80 -4.55
N GLY A 215 -59.44 18.95 -3.94
CA GLY A 215 -60.72 18.58 -4.57
C GLY A 215 -61.06 19.50 -5.75
N PRO A 216 -61.85 19.05 -6.74
CA PRO A 216 -62.26 19.90 -7.85
C PRO A 216 -63.05 21.13 -7.39
N ASP A 217 -63.80 21.00 -6.29
CA ASP A 217 -64.60 22.07 -5.68
C ASP A 217 -63.75 23.07 -4.88
N GLU A 218 -62.48 22.76 -4.63
CA GLU A 218 -61.51 23.61 -3.91
C GLU A 218 -60.63 24.44 -4.87
N VAL A 219 -60.90 24.40 -6.18
CA VAL A 219 -60.16 25.12 -7.22
C VAL A 219 -60.82 26.46 -7.52
N PRO A 220 -60.17 27.61 -7.23
CA PRO A 220 -60.72 28.92 -7.58
C PRO A 220 -60.85 29.11 -9.11
N PRO A 221 -61.83 29.89 -9.59
CA PRO A 221 -61.96 30.19 -11.01
C PRO A 221 -60.69 30.89 -11.54
N GLY A 222 -60.21 30.46 -12.71
CA GLY A 222 -58.95 30.94 -13.28
C GLY A 222 -57.70 30.12 -12.90
N MET A 223 -57.83 29.13 -11.99
CA MET A 223 -56.72 28.25 -11.59
C MET A 223 -56.90 26.82 -12.12
N ARG A 224 -55.78 26.10 -12.28
CA ARG A 224 -55.73 24.66 -12.55
C ARG A 224 -54.84 23.92 -11.56
N VAL A 225 -55.15 22.64 -11.32
CA VAL A 225 -54.38 21.76 -10.44
C VAL A 225 -53.26 21.07 -11.21
N VAL A 226 -52.02 21.19 -10.72
CA VAL A 226 -50.86 20.40 -11.15
C VAL A 226 -50.56 19.34 -10.09
N ARG A 227 -50.74 18.07 -10.46
CA ARG A 227 -50.46 16.92 -9.57
C ARG A 227 -48.97 16.62 -9.55
N THR A 228 -48.35 16.65 -8.37
CA THR A 228 -46.94 16.27 -8.19
C THR A 228 -46.80 15.13 -7.18
N PRO A 229 -45.65 14.42 -7.15
CA PRO A 229 -45.36 13.41 -6.13
C PRO A 229 -45.46 13.96 -4.69
N PHE A 230 -45.15 15.25 -4.51
CA PHE A 230 -45.14 15.95 -3.22
C PHE A 230 -46.49 16.62 -2.88
N GLY A 231 -47.49 16.49 -3.73
CA GLY A 231 -48.83 17.06 -3.54
C GLY A 231 -49.29 17.89 -4.72
N ASP A 232 -50.51 18.38 -4.61
CA ASP A 232 -51.16 19.13 -5.67
C ASP A 232 -50.92 20.64 -5.49
N ARG A 233 -50.67 21.36 -6.59
CA ARG A 233 -50.44 22.82 -6.60
C ARG A 233 -51.43 23.50 -7.53
N LEU A 234 -51.94 24.66 -7.13
CA LEU A 234 -52.72 25.54 -8.00
C LEU A 234 -51.78 26.43 -8.82
N VAL A 235 -52.08 26.59 -10.10
CA VAL A 235 -51.37 27.43 -11.07
C VAL A 235 -52.41 28.17 -11.91
N GLU A 236 -52.17 29.44 -12.21
CA GLU A 236 -53.04 30.24 -13.08
C GLU A 236 -53.11 29.63 -14.50
N LEU A 237 -54.25 29.85 -15.17
CA LEU A 237 -54.54 29.32 -16.51
C LEU A 237 -53.90 30.13 -17.64
#